data_AF-A0A0F9D2D7-F1
#
_entry.id   AF-A0A0F9D2D7-F1
#
_cell.length_a   1.000
_cell.length_b   1.000
_cell.length_c   1.000
_cell.angle_alpha   90.00
_cell.angle_beta   90.00
_cell.angle_gamma   90.00
#
_symmetry.space_group_name_H-M   'P 1'
#
loop_
_entity.id
_entity.type
_entity.pdbx_description
1 polymer ?
#
loop_
_entity_poly.entity_id
_entity_poly.type
_entity_poly.pdbx_seq_one_letter_code
_entity_poly.pdbx_strand_id
1 'polypeptide(L)'
;MIVSIIIMLIVALIVIALWVSAVQQHKEKQETERRKDLTKQKKIIEESEDVLLNSANIPMSEHILRILQRRIHDALVTMVQLSPNSKELKNRLKEAKERLSNQLVDATNSENLVLPDNDKQLISLIQAIKKLRAVLRSEHGKGKVDSQIFVAEDKRLEKLQLRINIESQIKRGISARSANMVGSARQYFEKAYAT
;
A
#
# COMPACT_ATOMS: atom_id res chain seq x y z
N MET A 1 61.59 -33.30 -8.82
CA MET A 1 61.54 -31.89 -8.39
C MET A 1 60.51 -31.07 -9.18
N ILE A 2 60.54 -31.08 -10.52
CA ILE A 2 59.57 -30.36 -11.37
C ILE A 2 58.12 -30.83 -11.13
N VAL A 3 57.87 -32.13 -11.06
CA VAL A 3 56.52 -32.70 -10.83
C VAL A 3 55.94 -32.28 -9.47
N SER A 4 56.74 -32.25 -8.41
CA SER A 4 56.30 -31.79 -7.09
C SER A 4 55.95 -30.30 -7.06
N ILE A 5 56.72 -29.47 -7.79
CA ILE A 5 56.45 -28.04 -7.93
C ILE A 5 55.12 -27.82 -8.68
N ILE A 6 54.87 -28.58 -9.73
CA ILE A 6 53.61 -28.52 -10.51
C ILE A 6 52.41 -28.91 -9.64
N ILE A 7 52.52 -30.00 -8.87
CA ILE A 7 51.44 -30.45 -7.97
C ILE A 7 51.15 -29.40 -6.89
N MET A 8 52.19 -28.79 -6.32
CA MET A 8 52.02 -27.72 -5.32
C MET A 8 51.30 -26.50 -5.89
N LEU A 9 51.61 -26.12 -7.13
CA LEU A 9 50.98 -24.99 -7.85
C LEU A 9 49.49 -25.25 -8.13
N ILE A 10 49.15 -26.48 -8.52
CA ILE A 10 47.75 -26.88 -8.75
C ILE A 10 46.94 -26.81 -7.46
N VAL A 11 47.48 -27.34 -6.36
CA VAL A 11 46.80 -27.27 -5.05
C VAL A 11 46.62 -25.83 -4.60
N ALA A 12 47.63 -24.97 -4.77
CA ALA A 12 47.54 -23.55 -4.44
C ALA A 12 46.45 -22.82 -5.25
N LEU A 13 46.34 -23.08 -6.55
CA LEU A 13 45.30 -22.50 -7.41
C LEU A 13 43.88 -22.91 -6.97
N ILE A 14 43.68 -24.17 -6.59
CA ILE A 14 42.38 -24.67 -6.12
C ILE A 14 41.95 -23.93 -4.84
N VAL A 15 42.87 -23.74 -3.89
CA VAL A 15 42.58 -23.02 -2.64
C VAL A 15 42.15 -21.58 -2.90
N ILE A 16 42.86 -20.87 -3.80
CA ILE A 16 42.51 -19.49 -4.18
C ILE A 16 41.12 -19.43 -4.83
N ALA A 17 40.81 -20.37 -5.73
CA ALA A 17 39.52 -20.43 -6.41
C ALA A 17 38.35 -20.64 -5.43
N LEU A 18 38.52 -21.52 -4.44
CA LEU A 18 37.52 -21.72 -3.37
C LEU A 18 37.33 -20.46 -2.52
N TRP A 19 38.42 -19.76 -2.21
CA TRP A 19 38.38 -18.53 -1.40
C TRP A 19 37.65 -17.39 -2.13
N VAL A 20 37.97 -17.17 -3.41
CA VAL A 20 37.28 -16.18 -4.25
C VAL A 20 35.79 -16.51 -4.39
N SER A 21 35.45 -17.78 -4.60
CA SER A 21 34.06 -18.23 -4.70
C SER A 21 33.28 -18.00 -3.40
N ALA A 22 33.88 -18.27 -2.24
CA ALA A 22 33.26 -18.03 -0.94
C ALA A 22 33.00 -16.52 -0.69
N VAL A 23 33.96 -15.66 -1.04
CA VAL A 23 33.82 -14.20 -0.91
C VAL A 23 32.78 -13.65 -1.90
N GLN A 24 32.77 -14.14 -3.13
CA GLN A 24 31.74 -13.78 -4.12
C GLN A 24 30.36 -14.22 -3.64
N GLN A 25 30.22 -15.44 -3.11
CA GLN A 25 28.94 -15.94 -2.58
C GLN A 25 28.45 -15.11 -1.38
N HIS A 26 29.33 -14.65 -0.49
CA HIS A 26 28.96 -13.75 0.59
C HIS A 26 28.52 -12.36 0.09
N LYS A 27 29.26 -11.78 -0.86
CA LYS A 27 28.89 -10.50 -1.47
C LYS A 27 27.55 -10.60 -2.19
N GLU A 28 27.33 -11.66 -2.95
CA GLU A 28 26.10 -11.91 -3.70
C GLU A 28 24.91 -12.18 -2.76
N LYS A 29 25.10 -12.93 -1.67
CA LYS A 29 24.09 -13.09 -0.61
C LYS A 29 23.72 -11.74 0.02
N GLN A 30 24.70 -10.90 0.32
CA GLN A 30 24.45 -9.59 0.91
C GLN A 30 23.76 -8.63 -0.09
N GLU A 31 24.12 -8.68 -1.37
CA GLU A 31 23.49 -7.87 -2.40
C GLU A 31 22.06 -8.34 -2.69
N THR A 32 21.83 -9.64 -2.75
CA THR A 32 20.48 -10.21 -2.93
C THR A 32 19.58 -9.92 -1.75
N GLU A 33 20.08 -9.94 -0.51
CA GLU A 33 19.33 -9.54 0.68
C GLU A 33 18.97 -8.05 0.66
N ARG A 34 19.93 -7.17 0.34
CA ARG A 34 19.66 -5.73 0.14
C ARG A 34 18.62 -5.49 -0.96
N ARG A 35 18.72 -6.20 -2.09
CA ARG A 35 17.74 -6.10 -3.18
C ARG A 35 16.35 -6.56 -2.72
N LYS A 36 16.26 -7.65 -1.96
CA LYS A 36 14.98 -8.13 -1.40
C LYS A 36 14.35 -7.09 -0.49
N ASP A 37 15.12 -6.46 0.39
CA ASP A 37 14.58 -5.43 1.29
C ASP A 37 14.18 -4.15 0.55
N LEU A 38 14.93 -3.75 -0.48
CA LEU A 38 14.52 -2.66 -1.38
C LEU A 38 13.21 -2.99 -2.11
N THR A 39 13.04 -4.22 -2.61
CA THR A 39 11.78 -4.64 -3.26
C THR A 39 10.61 -4.62 -2.28
N LYS A 40 10.81 -5.03 -1.03
CA LYS A 40 9.77 -4.94 0.01
C LYS A 40 9.34 -3.49 0.25
N GLN A 41 10.30 -2.57 0.43
CA GLN A 41 10.00 -1.15 0.65
C GLN A 41 9.34 -0.52 -0.59
N LYS A 42 9.80 -0.87 -1.79
CA LYS A 42 9.16 -0.42 -3.04
C LYS A 42 7.70 -0.86 -3.12
N LYS A 43 7.40 -2.11 -2.75
CA LYS A 43 6.02 -2.63 -2.72
C LYS A 43 5.14 -1.87 -1.72
N ILE A 44 5.68 -1.48 -0.57
CA ILE A 44 4.97 -0.65 0.42
C ILE A 44 4.64 0.72 -0.16
N ILE A 45 5.56 1.33 -0.91
CA ILE A 45 5.34 2.62 -1.59
C ILE A 45 4.27 2.47 -2.65
N GLU A 46 4.42 1.51 -3.58
CA GLU A 46 3.46 1.27 -4.67
C GLU A 46 2.04 1.00 -4.13
N GLU A 47 1.91 0.21 -3.06
CA GLU A 47 0.61 -0.02 -2.40
C GLU A 47 0.03 1.27 -1.80
N SER A 48 0.88 2.10 -1.18
CA SER A 48 0.44 3.37 -0.59
C SER A 48 0.00 4.37 -1.67
N GLU A 49 0.74 4.41 -2.79
CA GLU A 49 0.44 5.26 -3.93
C GLU A 49 -0.83 4.79 -4.67
N ASP A 50 -1.05 3.48 -4.82
CA ASP A 50 -2.31 2.93 -5.34
C ASP A 50 -3.50 3.38 -4.50
N VAL A 51 -3.39 3.33 -3.17
CA VAL A 51 -4.44 3.83 -2.29
C VAL A 51 -4.63 5.35 -2.44
N LEU A 52 -3.55 6.13 -2.56
CA LEU A 52 -3.63 7.58 -2.80
C LEU A 52 -4.29 7.92 -4.15
N LEU A 53 -3.97 7.20 -5.22
CA LEU A 53 -4.59 7.43 -6.53
C LEU A 53 -6.10 7.16 -6.49
N ASN A 54 -6.52 6.20 -5.67
CA ASN A 54 -7.93 5.91 -5.43
C ASN A 54 -8.60 6.86 -4.42
N SER A 55 -7.87 7.85 -3.86
CA SER A 55 -8.42 8.86 -2.94
C SER A 55 -9.47 9.76 -3.59
N ALA A 56 -9.39 9.99 -4.89
CA ALA A 56 -10.41 10.77 -5.61
C ALA A 56 -11.81 10.13 -5.55
N ASN A 57 -11.88 8.81 -5.34
CA ASN A 57 -13.15 8.07 -5.27
C ASN A 57 -13.58 7.74 -3.83
N ILE A 58 -12.69 7.89 -2.84
CA ILE A 58 -12.95 7.58 -1.44
C ILE A 58 -12.84 8.87 -0.61
N PRO A 59 -13.88 9.25 0.15
CA PRO A 59 -13.74 10.38 1.07
C PRO A 59 -12.77 10.04 2.21
N MET A 60 -11.51 10.47 2.07
CA MET A 60 -10.44 10.29 3.04
C MET A 60 -10.37 11.50 3.98
N SER A 61 -10.16 11.26 5.27
CA SER A 61 -9.86 12.33 6.21
C SER A 61 -8.42 12.82 6.00
N GLU A 62 -8.15 14.06 6.42
CA GLU A 62 -6.79 14.62 6.43
C GLU A 62 -5.82 13.72 7.22
N HIS A 63 -6.31 13.08 8.30
CA HIS A 63 -5.53 12.16 9.11
C HIS A 63 -5.09 10.92 8.33
N ILE A 64 -6.00 10.31 7.56
CA ILE A 64 -5.64 9.18 6.68
C ILE A 64 -4.59 9.59 5.66
N LEU A 65 -4.81 10.74 5.01
CA LEU A 65 -3.93 11.22 3.95
C LEU A 65 -2.51 11.45 4.49
N ARG A 66 -2.41 12.06 5.68
CA ARG A 66 -1.14 12.27 6.38
C ARG A 66 -0.48 10.95 6.81
N ILE A 67 -1.24 9.97 7.30
CA ILE A 67 -0.71 8.65 7.65
C ILE A 67 -0.12 7.95 6.41
N LEU A 68 -0.82 8.02 5.28
CA LEU A 68 -0.40 7.38 4.03
C LEU A 68 0.85 8.04 3.44
N GLN A 69 0.91 9.37 3.46
CA GLN A 69 2.12 10.11 3.07
C GLN A 69 3.30 9.84 4.00
N ARG A 70 3.06 9.73 5.31
CA ARG A 70 4.10 9.38 6.28
C ARG A 70 4.63 7.96 6.07
N ARG A 71 3.75 7.01 5.74
CA ARG A 71 4.13 5.64 5.34
C ARG A 71 5.08 5.65 4.14
N ILE A 72 4.78 6.46 3.11
CA ILE A 72 5.64 6.62 1.93
C ILE A 72 6.98 7.24 2.31
N HIS A 73 6.97 8.30 3.11
CA HIS A 73 8.18 8.96 3.59
C HIS A 73 9.09 7.97 4.36
N ASP A 74 8.53 7.21 5.29
CA ASP A 74 9.31 6.27 6.11
C ASP A 74 9.90 5.11 5.27
N ALA A 75 9.14 4.62 4.28
CA ALA A 75 9.65 3.65 3.33
C ALA A 75 10.80 4.23 2.48
N LEU A 76 10.67 5.48 2.02
CA LEU A 76 11.72 6.19 1.28
C LEU A 76 12.97 6.43 2.14
N VAL A 77 12.83 6.81 3.41
CA VAL A 77 13.95 6.95 4.35
C VAL A 77 14.72 5.63 4.44
N THR A 78 13.99 4.53 4.61
CA THR A 78 14.58 3.19 4.69
C THR A 78 15.29 2.80 3.39
N MET A 79 14.72 3.13 2.23
CA MET A 79 15.36 2.89 0.92
C MET A 79 16.63 3.73 0.72
N VAL A 80 16.65 4.98 1.17
CA VAL A 80 17.86 5.83 1.11
C VAL A 80 18.96 5.29 2.03
N GLN A 81 18.62 4.75 3.20
CA GLN A 81 19.58 4.09 4.09
C GLN A 81 20.15 2.80 3.48
N LEU A 82 19.31 2.00 2.82
CA LEU A 82 19.73 0.78 2.11
C LEU A 82 20.50 1.06 0.81
N SER A 83 20.34 2.24 0.20
CA SER A 83 20.98 2.63 -1.06
C SER A 83 21.35 4.12 -1.08
N PRO A 84 22.38 4.53 -0.29
CA PRO A 84 22.76 5.94 -0.13
C PRO A 84 23.35 6.58 -1.40
N ASN A 85 23.67 5.77 -2.41
CA ASN A 85 24.29 6.19 -3.66
C ASN A 85 23.27 6.66 -4.72
N SER A 86 21.97 6.43 -4.51
CA SER A 86 20.95 6.88 -5.47
C SER A 86 20.55 8.33 -5.22
N LYS A 87 20.88 9.23 -6.15
CA LYS A 87 20.41 10.62 -6.15
C LYS A 87 18.89 10.72 -6.36
N GLU A 88 18.31 9.80 -7.13
CA GLU A 88 16.87 9.75 -7.39
C GLU A 88 16.06 9.52 -6.10
N LEU A 89 16.50 8.58 -5.25
CA LEU A 89 15.81 8.30 -3.98
C LEU A 89 15.87 9.50 -3.02
N LYS A 90 16.97 10.24 -3.00
CA LYS A 90 17.10 11.47 -2.20
C LYS A 90 16.18 12.58 -2.69
N ASN A 91 16.01 12.72 -4.01
CA ASN A 91 15.07 13.68 -4.58
C ASN A 91 13.62 13.31 -4.23
N ARG A 92 13.23 12.03 -4.41
CA ARG A 92 11.89 11.55 -4.02
C ARG A 92 11.61 11.73 -2.53
N LEU A 93 12.61 11.53 -1.66
CA LEU A 93 12.48 11.77 -0.23
C LEU A 93 12.25 13.24 0.09
N LYS A 94 12.94 14.15 -0.61
CA LYS A 94 12.74 15.60 -0.47
C LYS A 94 11.32 16.00 -0.88
N GLU A 95 10.84 15.51 -2.03
CA GLU A 95 9.47 15.76 -2.50
C GLU A 95 8.42 15.20 -1.53
N ALA A 96 8.63 13.97 -1.01
CA ALA A 96 7.73 13.38 -0.02
C ALA A 96 7.68 14.19 1.28
N LYS A 97 8.82 14.74 1.71
CA LYS A 97 8.90 15.62 2.89
C LYS A 97 8.19 16.95 2.65
N GLU A 98 8.34 17.54 1.46
CA GLU A 98 7.62 18.77 1.07
C GLU A 98 6.10 18.53 1.04
N ARG A 99 5.64 17.38 0.53
CA ARG A 99 4.22 17.00 0.55
C ARG A 99 3.65 16.83 1.95
N LEU A 100 4.46 16.34 2.91
CA LEU A 100 4.06 16.18 4.31
C LEU A 100 4.06 17.53 5.06
N SER A 101 4.96 18.45 4.67
CA SER A 101 5.09 19.80 5.20
C SER A 101 3.98 20.73 4.71
N ASN A 102 3.58 20.62 3.44
CA ASN A 102 2.51 21.41 2.90
C ASN A 102 1.19 20.91 3.51
N GLN A 103 0.45 21.82 4.14
CA GLN A 103 -0.90 21.56 4.61
C GLN A 103 -1.69 20.96 3.44
N LEU A 104 -2.29 19.80 3.64
CA LEU A 104 -3.00 19.08 2.59
C LEU A 104 -4.32 19.82 2.32
N VAL A 105 -4.24 20.86 1.48
CA VAL A 105 -5.33 21.81 1.21
C VAL A 105 -6.57 21.10 0.62
N ASP A 106 -6.40 19.91 0.05
CA ASP A 106 -7.49 19.07 -0.47
C ASP A 106 -7.79 17.85 0.40
N ALA A 107 -7.84 18.02 1.73
CA ALA A 107 -8.66 17.12 2.53
C ALA A 107 -10.10 17.29 2.04
N THR A 108 -10.52 16.43 1.12
CA THR A 108 -11.89 16.37 0.64
C THR A 108 -12.74 16.00 1.84
N ASN A 109 -13.22 17.01 2.57
CA ASN A 109 -14.35 16.97 3.48
C ASN A 109 -15.64 16.71 2.68
N SER A 110 -15.57 15.77 1.74
CA SER A 110 -16.67 15.31 0.93
C SER A 110 -17.46 14.33 1.79
N GLU A 111 -18.24 14.86 2.73
CA GLU A 111 -19.39 14.12 3.27
C GLU A 111 -20.38 13.73 2.14
N ASN A 112 -20.25 14.39 0.99
CA ASN A 112 -20.92 14.08 -0.26
C ASN A 112 -20.17 12.99 -1.03
N LEU A 113 -20.45 11.75 -0.67
CA LEU A 113 -20.10 10.59 -1.47
C LEU A 113 -20.98 10.57 -2.74
N VAL A 114 -20.39 10.84 -3.90
CA VAL A 114 -21.06 10.57 -5.17
C VAL A 114 -20.89 9.10 -5.50
N LEU A 115 -21.96 8.33 -5.31
CA LEU A 115 -21.97 6.91 -5.68
C LEU A 115 -21.91 6.77 -7.20
N PRO A 116 -20.93 6.03 -7.73
CA PRO A 116 -20.90 5.68 -9.13
C PRO A 116 -22.20 4.96 -9.55
N ASP A 117 -22.63 5.16 -10.79
CA ASP A 117 -23.76 4.43 -11.38
C ASP A 117 -23.39 2.99 -11.77
N ASN A 118 -22.10 2.71 -11.94
CA ASN A 118 -21.62 1.42 -12.39
C ASN A 118 -21.32 0.47 -11.21
N ASP A 119 -21.96 -0.69 -11.21
CA ASP A 119 -21.71 -1.76 -10.22
C ASP A 119 -20.23 -2.16 -10.11
N LYS A 120 -19.49 -2.14 -11.22
CA LYS A 120 -18.04 -2.43 -11.21
C LYS A 120 -17.26 -1.39 -10.41
N GLN A 121 -17.61 -0.11 -10.57
CA GLN A 121 -16.98 0.99 -9.84
C GLN A 121 -17.36 0.98 -8.36
N LEU A 122 -18.57 0.53 -8.03
CA LEU A 122 -19.01 0.39 -6.64
C LEU A 122 -18.26 -0.74 -5.92
N ILE A 123 -18.05 -1.88 -6.60
CA ILE A 123 -17.23 -2.98 -6.06
C ILE A 123 -15.78 -2.53 -5.87
N SER A 124 -15.19 -1.82 -6.84
CA SER A 124 -13.83 -1.32 -6.71
C SER A 124 -13.70 -0.30 -5.57
N LEU A 125 -14.71 0.54 -5.35
CA LEU A 125 -14.77 1.48 -4.23
C LEU A 125 -14.78 0.75 -2.88
N ILE A 126 -15.64 -0.26 -2.71
CA ILE A 126 -15.70 -1.07 -1.48
C ILE A 126 -14.36 -1.79 -1.24
N GLN A 127 -13.75 -2.33 -2.29
CA GLN A 127 -12.43 -2.97 -2.20
C GLN A 127 -11.34 -1.98 -1.80
N ALA A 128 -11.36 -0.76 -2.34
CA ALA A 128 -10.40 0.27 -2.01
C ALA A 128 -10.55 0.73 -0.54
N ILE A 129 -11.77 0.86 -0.02
CA ILE A 129 -12.01 1.13 1.43
C ILE A 129 -11.48 -0.01 2.30
N LYS A 130 -11.68 -1.27 1.89
CA LYS A 130 -11.13 -2.43 2.61
C LYS A 130 -9.60 -2.43 2.62
N LYS A 131 -8.96 -2.16 1.48
CA LYS A 131 -7.50 -2.01 1.37
C LYS A 131 -7.00 -0.90 2.30
N LEU A 132 -7.65 0.27 2.29
CA LEU A 132 -7.31 1.40 3.14
C LEU A 132 -7.36 1.02 4.63
N ARG A 133 -8.40 0.29 5.04
CA ARG A 133 -8.54 -0.21 6.42
C ARG A 133 -7.43 -1.20 6.80
N ALA A 134 -7.02 -2.07 5.87
CA ALA A 134 -5.91 -2.98 6.08
C ALA A 134 -4.57 -2.23 6.25
N VAL A 135 -4.32 -1.21 5.42
CA VAL A 135 -3.14 -0.34 5.54
C VAL A 135 -3.16 0.37 6.90
N LEU A 136 -4.29 0.94 7.30
CA LEU A 136 -4.44 1.63 8.58
C LEU A 136 -4.13 0.69 9.77
N ARG A 137 -4.64 -0.55 9.75
CA ARG A 137 -4.29 -1.58 10.75
C ARG A 137 -2.81 -1.93 10.74
N SER A 138 -2.20 -2.03 9.57
CA SER A 138 -0.76 -2.32 9.47
C SER A 138 0.12 -1.20 10.02
N GLU A 139 -0.32 0.06 9.91
CA GLU A 139 0.41 1.20 10.46
C GLU A 139 0.17 1.38 11.96
N HIS A 140 -1.04 1.06 12.46
CA HIS A 140 -1.31 0.95 13.90
C HIS A 140 -0.48 -0.17 14.54
N GLY A 141 -0.41 -1.35 13.92
CA GLY A 141 0.41 -2.47 14.41
C GLY A 141 1.91 -2.17 14.47
N LYS A 142 2.39 -1.16 13.74
CA LYS A 142 3.77 -0.64 13.80
C LYS A 142 3.97 0.46 14.85
N GLY A 143 2.93 0.85 15.58
CA GLY A 143 2.96 1.90 16.59
C GLY A 143 3.03 3.34 16.03
N LYS A 144 2.74 3.53 14.74
CA LYS A 144 2.88 4.85 14.07
C LYS A 144 1.62 5.71 14.13
N VAL A 145 0.50 5.13 14.55
CA VAL A 145 -0.80 5.78 14.64
C VAL A 145 -1.30 5.68 16.07
N ASP A 146 -1.74 6.81 16.62
CA ASP A 146 -2.37 6.82 17.95
C ASP A 146 -3.64 5.95 17.98
N SER A 147 -3.84 5.22 19.08
CA SER A 147 -4.96 4.27 19.18
C SER A 147 -6.32 4.95 19.14
N GLN A 148 -6.46 6.17 19.66
CA GLN A 148 -7.72 6.92 19.62
C GLN A 148 -8.04 7.38 18.20
N ILE A 149 -7.03 7.89 17.49
CA ILE A 149 -7.16 8.29 16.07
C ILE A 149 -7.51 7.07 15.21
N PHE A 150 -6.85 5.93 15.45
CA PHE A 150 -7.13 4.68 14.77
C PHE A 150 -8.59 4.25 14.94
N VAL A 151 -9.10 4.21 16.17
CA VAL A 151 -10.48 3.79 16.46
C VAL A 151 -11.50 4.74 15.85
N ALA A 152 -11.27 6.05 15.92
CA ALA A 152 -12.17 7.05 15.33
C ALA A 152 -12.25 6.89 13.81
N GLU A 153 -11.11 6.70 13.15
CA GLU A 153 -11.03 6.59 11.71
C GLU A 153 -11.52 5.22 11.19
N ASP A 154 -11.24 4.12 11.90
CA ASP A 154 -11.76 2.78 11.55
C ASP A 154 -13.30 2.79 11.61
N LYS A 155 -13.89 3.40 12.65
CA LYS A 155 -15.35 3.59 12.76
C LYS A 155 -15.90 4.46 11.64
N ARG A 156 -15.20 5.53 11.25
CA ARG A 156 -15.61 6.40 10.12
C ARG A 156 -15.65 5.60 8.81
N LEU A 157 -14.61 4.81 8.53
CA LEU A 157 -14.53 3.95 7.35
C LEU A 157 -15.56 2.82 7.36
N GLU A 158 -15.91 2.30 8.54
CA GLU A 158 -16.97 1.29 8.70
C GLU A 158 -18.34 1.89 8.39
N LYS A 159 -18.67 3.05 8.97
CA LYS A 159 -19.91 3.78 8.68
C LYS A 159 -20.04 4.11 7.20
N LEU A 160 -18.95 4.53 6.57
CA LEU A 160 -18.90 4.82 5.14
C LEU A 160 -19.19 3.56 4.29
N GLN A 161 -18.60 2.42 4.66
CA GLN A 161 -18.85 1.16 3.96
C GLN A 161 -20.32 0.71 4.08
N LEU A 162 -20.92 0.84 5.27
CA LEU A 162 -22.33 0.55 5.50
C LEU A 162 -23.23 1.45 4.64
N ARG A 163 -22.97 2.76 4.65
CA ARG A 163 -23.70 3.74 3.82
C ARG A 163 -23.64 3.39 2.34
N ILE A 164 -22.44 3.09 1.82
CA ILE A 164 -22.25 2.68 0.41
C ILE A 164 -23.06 1.42 0.09
N ASN A 165 -23.05 0.43 0.98
CA ASN A 165 -23.79 -0.81 0.76
C ASN A 165 -25.30 -0.55 0.70
N ILE A 166 -25.84 0.17 1.69
CA ILE A 166 -27.27 0.52 1.75
C ILE A 166 -27.69 1.32 0.51
N GLU A 167 -26.97 2.41 0.21
CA GLU A 167 -27.30 3.26 -0.94
C GLU A 167 -27.16 2.51 -2.28
N SER A 168 -26.19 1.59 -2.39
CA SER A 168 -26.06 0.69 -3.56
C SER A 168 -27.27 -0.22 -3.73
N GLN A 169 -27.73 -0.86 -2.66
CA GLN A 169 -28.91 -1.74 -2.71
C GLN A 169 -30.16 -0.96 -3.05
N ILE A 170 -30.34 0.23 -2.47
CA ILE A 170 -31.47 1.12 -2.80
C ILE A 170 -31.45 1.48 -4.28
N LYS A 171 -30.29 1.87 -4.82
CA LYS A 171 -30.13 2.23 -6.24
C LYS A 171 -30.48 1.05 -7.15
N ARG A 172 -29.99 -0.16 -6.85
CA ARG A 172 -30.37 -1.39 -7.57
C ARG A 172 -31.86 -1.70 -7.48
N GLY A 173 -32.47 -1.48 -6.32
CA GLY A 173 -33.90 -1.60 -6.10
C GLY A 173 -34.71 -0.64 -6.98
N ILE A 174 -34.27 0.62 -7.08
CA ILE A 174 -34.89 1.64 -7.93
C ILE A 174 -34.75 1.26 -9.41
N SER A 175 -33.56 0.85 -9.86
CA SER A 175 -33.32 0.42 -11.24
C SER A 175 -34.15 -0.82 -11.61
N ALA A 176 -34.24 -1.82 -10.74
CA ALA A 176 -35.08 -3.00 -10.94
C ALA A 176 -36.57 -2.63 -10.99
N ARG A 177 -37.01 -1.68 -10.15
CA ARG A 177 -38.39 -1.17 -10.17
C ARG A 177 -38.69 -0.45 -11.49
N SER A 178 -37.78 0.39 -11.99
CA SER A 178 -37.95 1.05 -13.29
C SER A 178 -37.96 0.08 -14.47
N ALA A 179 -37.34 -1.09 -14.33
CA ALA A 179 -37.37 -2.18 -15.30
C ALA A 179 -38.59 -3.11 -15.13
N ASN A 180 -39.59 -2.74 -14.31
CA ASN A 180 -40.76 -3.57 -13.96
C ASN A 180 -40.43 -4.91 -13.26
N MET A 181 -39.20 -5.10 -12.76
CA MET A 181 -38.78 -6.29 -12.01
C MET A 181 -39.08 -6.13 -10.51
N VAL A 182 -40.37 -6.09 -10.15
CA VAL A 182 -40.82 -5.75 -8.78
C VAL A 182 -40.36 -6.78 -7.73
N GLY A 183 -40.30 -8.06 -8.09
CA GLY A 183 -39.79 -9.11 -7.19
C GLY A 183 -38.32 -8.92 -6.81
N SER A 184 -37.47 -8.59 -7.79
CA SER A 184 -36.06 -8.29 -7.56
C SER A 184 -35.88 -6.96 -6.81
N ALA A 185 -36.69 -5.95 -7.13
CA ALA A 185 -36.68 -4.66 -6.42
C ALA A 185 -36.97 -4.84 -4.92
N ARG A 186 -37.99 -5.62 -4.57
CA ARG A 186 -38.31 -5.97 -3.18
C ARG A 186 -37.13 -6.63 -2.48
N GLN A 187 -36.49 -7.61 -3.12
CA GLN A 187 -35.34 -8.29 -2.55
C GLN A 187 -34.16 -7.33 -2.28
N TYR A 188 -33.92 -6.34 -3.15
CA TYR A 188 -32.88 -5.33 -2.93
C TYR A 188 -33.20 -4.40 -1.76
N PHE A 189 -34.46 -3.96 -1.61
CA PHE A 189 -34.85 -3.13 -0.48
C PHE A 189 -34.81 -3.90 0.86
N GLU A 190 -35.24 -5.16 0.89
CA GLU A 190 -35.14 -6.00 2.09
C GLU A 190 -33.68 -6.21 2.50
N LYS A 191 -32.77 -6.42 1.54
CA LYS A 191 -31.33 -6.48 1.80
C LYS A 191 -30.77 -5.17 2.35
N ALA A 192 -31.23 -4.03 1.83
CA ALA A 192 -30.83 -2.71 2.34
C ALA A 192 -31.29 -2.50 3.78
N TYR A 193 -32.50 -2.94 4.13
CA TYR A 193 -33.06 -2.83 5.47
C TYR A 193 -32.38 -3.75 6.50
N ALA A 194 -31.94 -4.94 6.06
CA ALA A 194 -31.29 -5.92 6.92
C ALA A 194 -29.79 -5.64 7.19
N THR A 195 -29.19 -4.67 6.48
CA THR A 195 -27.78 -4.28 6.61
C THR A 195 -27.60 -3.21 7.68
#